data_AF-A0A1G4VQ39-F1
#
_entry.id   AF-A0A1G4VQ39-F1
#
_cell.length_a   1.000
_cell.length_b   1.000
_cell.length_c   1.000
_cell.angle_alpha   90.00
_cell.angle_beta   90.00
_cell.angle_gamma   90.00
#
_symmetry.space_group_name_H-M   'P 1'
#
loop_
_entity.id
_entity.type
_entity.pdbx_description
1 polymer ?
#
loop_
_entity_poly.entity_id
_entity_poly.type
_entity_poly.pdbx_seq_one_letter_code
_entity_poly.pdbx_strand_id
1 'polypeptide(L)'
;MIATLYEPFRHWSETGSVYILSDLHLADSNCQLIASDWVSPEEQIDIINRTVMKNDTFVCLGDVGNPKYIPMIKARKKILLLGNHDPKGAYKEYFDEVYAGPLFIAPQILLSHEPVHGLPWCLNIHGHDHNNAESYVEGCKHINLAADMCDYTPLNLGKIIKEGVLSDIDSIHRITIDRAIKRKKGKNLLETVKSMEEHAELINGKIVITKSVTLAHYSAVHAIADALDKNVKSGSKVFRTSIGLYCNEILGDDSNFFLPDVMVVDEDAKVDNDGVHSAPTFVAEVTSESTGKFNHTQKMFIYREIGVKEYWVVDVVRKKIVRYLADNDLIPEIYDFQDTESLSLVTYPNVEIKLSDIFPA
;
A
#
# COMPACT_ATOMS: atom_id res chain seq x y z
N MET A 1 17.17 -29.40 -15.17
CA MET A 1 17.29 -27.99 -15.60
C MET A 1 16.00 -27.23 -15.38
N ILE A 2 16.07 -26.09 -14.70
CA ILE A 2 14.98 -25.15 -14.45
C ILE A 2 15.03 -24.10 -15.57
N ALA A 3 14.18 -24.24 -16.58
CA ALA A 3 14.24 -23.44 -17.80
C ALA A 3 13.88 -21.95 -17.60
N THR A 4 13.14 -21.64 -16.52
CA THR A 4 12.71 -20.28 -16.17
C THR A 4 13.84 -19.41 -15.60
N LEU A 5 14.96 -20.01 -15.19
CA LEU A 5 16.13 -19.25 -14.75
C LEU A 5 16.71 -18.44 -15.91
N TYR A 6 17.21 -17.25 -15.59
CA TYR A 6 18.02 -16.48 -16.54
C TYR A 6 19.26 -17.28 -16.94
N GLU A 7 19.73 -17.03 -18.16
CA GLU A 7 20.85 -17.76 -18.76
C GLU A 7 22.07 -17.87 -17.82
N PRO A 8 22.50 -16.81 -17.11
CA PRO A 8 23.63 -16.89 -16.18
C PRO A 8 23.43 -17.78 -14.96
N PHE A 9 22.22 -18.28 -14.66
CA PHE A 9 21.94 -19.13 -13.50
C PHE A 9 21.44 -20.52 -13.88
N ARG A 10 21.22 -20.80 -15.18
CA ARG A 10 20.72 -22.12 -15.62
C ARG A 10 21.64 -23.26 -15.21
N HIS A 11 22.95 -23.00 -15.15
CA HIS A 11 23.97 -23.98 -14.75
C HIS A 11 23.81 -24.46 -13.30
N TRP A 12 23.08 -23.74 -12.43
CA TRP A 12 22.75 -24.24 -11.09
C TRP A 12 21.89 -25.51 -11.15
N SER A 13 21.13 -25.69 -12.22
CA SER A 13 20.17 -26.80 -12.36
C SER A 13 20.51 -27.77 -13.49
N GLU A 14 21.73 -27.68 -14.03
CA GLU A 14 22.16 -28.45 -15.20
C GLU A 14 22.20 -29.95 -14.91
N THR A 15 22.81 -30.34 -13.79
CA THR A 15 23.10 -31.75 -13.45
C THR A 15 22.16 -32.33 -12.39
N GLY A 16 21.44 -31.49 -11.67
CA GLY A 16 20.64 -31.87 -10.52
C GLY A 16 19.62 -30.81 -10.12
N SER A 17 19.09 -30.96 -8.91
CA SER A 17 18.15 -30.02 -8.30
C SER A 17 18.88 -28.82 -7.66
N VAL A 18 18.14 -27.75 -7.44
CA VAL A 18 18.61 -26.56 -6.71
C VAL A 18 17.90 -26.54 -5.37
N TYR A 19 18.68 -26.61 -4.30
CA TYR A 19 18.19 -26.57 -2.93
C TYR A 19 18.62 -25.26 -2.26
N ILE A 20 17.71 -24.64 -1.52
CA ILE A 20 17.93 -23.34 -0.89
C ILE A 20 17.67 -23.46 0.62
N LEU A 21 18.56 -22.89 1.42
CA LEU A 21 18.43 -22.73 2.87
C LEU A 21 19.13 -21.43 3.28
N SER A 22 18.73 -20.81 4.37
CA SER A 22 19.32 -19.56 4.87
C SER A 22 19.83 -19.71 6.30
N ASP A 23 20.73 -18.84 6.72
CA ASP A 23 21.07 -18.60 8.13
C ASP A 23 21.48 -19.87 8.88
N LEU A 24 22.53 -20.52 8.37
CA LEU A 24 23.01 -21.77 8.94
C LEU A 24 23.64 -21.54 10.33
N HIS A 25 24.26 -20.38 10.54
CA HIS A 25 25.01 -20.00 11.74
C HIS A 25 25.86 -21.15 12.31
N LEU A 26 26.62 -21.83 11.43
CA LEU A 26 27.36 -23.04 11.79
C LEU A 26 28.38 -22.71 12.88
N ALA A 27 28.22 -23.32 14.06
CA ALA A 27 29.08 -23.08 15.23
C ALA A 27 29.12 -21.62 15.70
N ASP A 28 28.05 -20.84 15.47
CA ASP A 28 27.88 -19.54 16.12
C ASP A 28 27.42 -19.73 17.57
N SER A 29 28.22 -19.26 18.52
CA SER A 29 27.92 -19.36 19.95
C SER A 29 26.75 -18.48 20.40
N ASN A 30 26.41 -17.43 19.64
CA ASN A 30 25.33 -16.52 20.00
C ASN A 30 23.95 -17.12 19.71
N CYS A 31 23.81 -17.95 18.66
CA CYS A 31 22.52 -18.53 18.28
C CYS A 31 22.00 -19.55 19.30
N GLN A 32 22.91 -20.28 19.96
CA GLN A 32 22.57 -21.19 21.06
C GLN A 32 21.99 -20.48 22.30
N LEU A 33 22.18 -19.16 22.41
CA LEU A 33 21.61 -18.35 23.50
C LEU A 33 20.20 -17.82 23.17
N ILE A 34 19.79 -17.88 21.89
CA ILE A 34 18.56 -17.26 21.38
C ILE A 34 17.43 -18.28 21.25
N ALA A 35 17.71 -19.52 20.85
CA ALA A 35 16.70 -20.57 20.67
C ALA A 35 17.18 -21.92 21.24
N SER A 36 16.36 -22.55 22.09
CA SER A 36 16.71 -23.79 22.81
C SER A 36 16.75 -25.05 21.94
N ASP A 37 16.28 -24.95 20.71
CA ASP A 37 16.12 -25.98 19.68
C ASP A 37 17.15 -25.85 18.54
N TRP A 38 18.18 -25.01 18.71
CA TRP A 38 19.26 -24.91 17.72
C TRP A 38 20.05 -26.22 17.62
N VAL A 39 20.00 -26.86 16.46
CA VAL A 39 20.70 -28.15 16.26
C VAL A 39 22.18 -27.95 16.00
N SER A 40 22.99 -28.96 16.34
CA SER A 40 24.45 -28.91 16.17
C SER A 40 24.83 -28.73 14.70
N PRO A 41 26.00 -28.13 14.38
CA PRO A 41 26.47 -28.02 12.99
C PRO A 41 26.52 -29.37 12.27
N GLU A 42 26.95 -30.43 12.96
CA GLU A 42 27.00 -31.79 12.42
C GLU A 42 25.59 -32.31 12.08
N GLU A 43 24.61 -32.06 12.95
CA GLU A 43 23.22 -32.44 12.72
C GLU A 43 22.58 -31.63 11.58
N GLN A 44 22.83 -30.33 11.48
CA GLN A 44 22.39 -29.52 10.33
C GLN A 44 22.93 -30.09 9.02
N ILE A 45 24.24 -30.39 8.98
CA ILE A 45 24.89 -30.97 7.80
C ILE A 45 24.27 -32.32 7.46
N ASP A 46 23.95 -33.16 8.44
CA ASP A 46 23.25 -34.43 8.24
C ASP A 46 21.85 -34.23 7.66
N ILE A 47 21.07 -33.26 8.16
CA ILE A 47 19.74 -32.93 7.64
C ILE A 47 19.82 -32.47 6.18
N ILE A 48 20.72 -31.52 5.87
CA ILE A 48 20.97 -31.05 4.50
C ILE A 48 21.34 -32.22 3.59
N ASN A 49 22.24 -33.09 4.04
CA ASN A 49 22.75 -34.23 3.28
C ASN A 49 21.77 -35.41 3.14
N ARG A 50 20.56 -35.35 3.73
CA ARG A 50 19.45 -36.27 3.45
C ARG A 50 18.71 -35.90 2.15
N THR A 51 18.76 -34.63 1.75
CA THR A 51 18.04 -34.12 0.57
C THR A 51 18.98 -33.68 -0.55
N VAL A 52 20.13 -33.08 -0.20
CA VAL A 52 21.10 -32.53 -1.14
C VAL A 52 22.19 -33.56 -1.45
N MET A 53 22.38 -33.87 -2.74
CA MET A 53 23.28 -34.91 -3.21
C MET A 53 24.35 -34.36 -4.17
N LYS A 54 25.31 -35.22 -4.54
CA LYS A 54 26.52 -34.89 -5.33
C LYS A 54 26.33 -34.31 -6.72
N ASN A 55 25.10 -34.29 -7.24
CA ASN A 55 24.77 -33.71 -8.55
C ASN A 55 24.01 -32.39 -8.42
N ASP A 56 23.57 -32.06 -7.21
CA ASP A 56 22.71 -30.92 -6.91
C ASP A 56 23.54 -29.65 -6.63
N THR A 57 22.85 -28.51 -6.65
CA THR A 57 23.38 -27.23 -6.21
C THR A 57 22.72 -26.84 -4.89
N PHE A 58 23.53 -26.41 -3.93
CA PHE A 58 23.08 -25.84 -2.67
C PHE A 58 23.28 -24.33 -2.69
N VAL A 59 22.24 -23.57 -2.38
CA VAL A 59 22.26 -22.11 -2.28
C VAL A 59 22.02 -21.75 -0.81
N CYS A 60 22.99 -21.05 -0.22
CA CYS A 60 22.90 -20.50 1.11
C CYS A 60 22.54 -19.01 1.02
N LEU A 61 21.47 -18.59 1.70
CA LEU A 61 20.97 -17.20 1.70
C LEU A 61 21.45 -16.38 2.92
N GLY A 62 22.70 -16.57 3.32
CA GLY A 62 23.36 -15.72 4.31
C GLY A 62 23.68 -16.44 5.61
N ASP A 63 24.23 -15.65 6.53
CA ASP A 63 24.79 -16.00 7.83
C ASP A 63 25.27 -17.45 7.96
N VAL A 64 26.41 -17.70 7.33
CA VAL A 64 26.99 -19.05 7.22
C VAL A 64 27.51 -19.55 8.56
N GLY A 65 28.10 -18.67 9.36
CA GLY A 65 28.92 -19.04 10.53
C GLY A 65 30.29 -19.58 10.11
N ASN A 66 30.71 -20.69 10.72
CA ASN A 66 32.04 -21.29 10.51
C ASN A 66 32.10 -22.02 9.15
N PRO A 67 32.89 -21.51 8.19
CA PRO A 67 32.90 -22.06 6.83
C PRO A 67 33.53 -23.45 6.71
N LYS A 68 34.23 -23.94 7.74
CA LYS A 68 34.89 -25.27 7.71
C LYS A 68 33.91 -26.44 7.56
N TYR A 69 32.64 -26.22 7.85
CA TYR A 69 31.57 -27.21 7.68
C TYR A 69 31.03 -27.27 6.24
N ILE A 70 31.21 -26.22 5.44
CA ILE A 70 30.69 -26.14 4.07
C ILE A 70 31.20 -27.27 3.16
N PRO A 71 32.48 -27.69 3.19
CA PRO A 71 32.95 -28.84 2.42
C PRO A 71 32.23 -30.17 2.74
N MET A 72 31.57 -30.28 3.90
CA MET A 72 30.83 -31.47 4.31
C MET A 72 29.44 -31.56 3.65
N ILE A 73 28.94 -30.47 3.06
CA ILE A 73 27.72 -30.48 2.26
C ILE A 73 28.01 -31.19 0.93
N LYS A 74 27.27 -32.27 0.65
CA LYS A 74 27.49 -33.17 -0.51
C LYS A 74 27.29 -32.50 -1.86
N ALA A 75 26.65 -31.33 -1.92
CA ALA A 75 26.32 -30.63 -3.15
C ALA A 75 27.51 -30.47 -4.11
N ARG A 76 27.24 -30.65 -5.41
CA ARG A 76 28.22 -30.43 -6.48
C ARG A 76 28.69 -28.98 -6.50
N LYS A 77 27.71 -28.07 -6.44
CA LYS A 77 27.92 -26.62 -6.45
C LYS A 77 27.35 -26.02 -5.18
N LYS A 78 28.04 -25.02 -4.64
CA LYS A 78 27.68 -24.30 -3.44
C LYS A 78 27.70 -22.82 -3.77
N ILE A 79 26.56 -22.16 -3.60
CA ILE A 79 26.34 -20.75 -3.91
C ILE A 79 26.03 -20.03 -2.61
N LEU A 80 26.59 -18.84 -2.42
CA LEU A 80 26.32 -18.00 -1.26
C LEU A 80 25.78 -16.63 -1.70
N LEU A 81 24.69 -16.19 -1.09
CA LEU A 81 24.33 -14.79 -0.97
C LEU A 81 24.74 -14.35 0.43
N LEU A 82 25.63 -13.37 0.55
CA LEU A 82 26.17 -12.94 1.85
C LEU A 82 25.07 -12.39 2.75
N GLY A 83 25.08 -12.85 4.01
CA GLY A 83 24.29 -12.26 5.08
C GLY A 83 24.96 -11.03 5.71
N ASN A 84 24.25 -10.38 6.63
CA ASN A 84 24.77 -9.19 7.31
C ASN A 84 25.85 -9.54 8.36
N HIS A 85 25.91 -10.78 8.85
CA HIS A 85 26.99 -11.27 9.73
C HIS A 85 28.16 -11.90 8.97
N ASP A 86 28.07 -12.03 7.65
CA ASP A 86 29.09 -12.66 6.81
C ASP A 86 30.25 -11.70 6.44
N PRO A 87 31.49 -11.95 6.88
CA PRO A 87 32.61 -11.09 6.53
C PRO A 87 32.97 -11.18 5.04
N LYS A 88 33.14 -10.03 4.39
CA LYS A 88 33.50 -9.96 2.97
C LYS A 88 34.79 -10.74 2.69
N GLY A 89 34.69 -11.72 1.79
CA GLY A 89 35.82 -12.50 1.31
C GLY A 89 36.15 -13.77 2.13
N ALA A 90 35.53 -13.99 3.30
CA ALA A 90 35.78 -15.16 4.14
C ALA A 90 35.39 -16.50 3.48
N TYR A 91 34.49 -16.44 2.50
CA TYR A 91 33.81 -17.63 1.95
C TYR A 91 34.28 -18.04 0.55
N LYS A 92 35.23 -17.31 -0.05
CA LYS A 92 35.66 -17.52 -1.45
C LYS A 92 36.26 -18.91 -1.72
N GLU A 93 36.84 -19.55 -0.71
CA GLU A 93 37.44 -20.89 -0.85
C GLU A 93 36.44 -22.03 -0.62
N TYR A 94 35.24 -21.70 -0.13
CA TYR A 94 34.24 -22.68 0.31
C TYR A 94 33.01 -22.75 -0.61
N PHE A 95 32.75 -21.69 -1.38
CA PHE A 95 31.64 -21.58 -2.31
C PHE A 95 32.13 -21.32 -3.72
N ASP A 96 31.45 -21.90 -4.72
CA ASP A 96 31.75 -21.72 -6.13
C ASP A 96 31.37 -20.32 -6.64
N GLU A 97 30.31 -19.74 -6.08
CA GLU A 97 29.84 -18.39 -6.39
C GLU A 97 29.42 -17.68 -5.11
N VAL A 98 29.75 -16.39 -5.01
CA VAL A 98 29.42 -15.54 -3.87
C VAL A 98 28.85 -14.21 -4.36
N TYR A 99 27.64 -13.88 -3.93
CA TYR A 99 26.92 -12.66 -4.28
C TYR A 99 26.75 -11.80 -3.02
N ALA A 100 26.97 -10.49 -3.14
CA ALA A 100 26.98 -9.59 -1.98
C ALA A 100 25.63 -8.91 -1.69
N GLY A 101 24.57 -9.27 -2.41
CA GLY A 101 23.26 -8.63 -2.27
C GLY A 101 22.16 -9.39 -3.02
N PRO A 102 20.95 -8.81 -3.08
CA PRO A 102 19.80 -9.46 -3.69
C PRO A 102 20.02 -9.80 -5.17
N LEU A 103 19.49 -10.94 -5.59
CA LEU A 103 19.72 -11.53 -6.90
C LEU A 103 18.42 -12.00 -7.55
N PHE A 104 18.06 -11.38 -8.67
CA PHE A 104 17.02 -11.92 -9.54
C PHE A 104 17.57 -13.07 -10.38
N ILE A 105 17.12 -14.29 -10.07
CA ILE A 105 17.56 -15.50 -10.78
C ILE A 105 16.60 -15.91 -11.91
N ALA A 106 15.39 -15.37 -11.89
CA ALA A 106 14.36 -15.53 -12.91
C ALA A 106 13.49 -14.25 -12.94
N PRO A 107 12.63 -14.06 -13.97
CA PRO A 107 11.80 -12.85 -14.09
C PRO A 107 10.94 -12.52 -12.87
N GLN A 108 10.57 -13.51 -12.06
CA GLN A 108 9.70 -13.35 -10.89
C GLN A 108 10.25 -14.06 -9.65
N ILE A 109 11.57 -14.31 -9.58
CA ILE A 109 12.20 -14.92 -8.40
C ILE A 109 13.39 -14.07 -7.97
N LEU A 110 13.27 -13.49 -6.79
CA LEU A 110 14.31 -12.73 -6.09
C LEU A 110 14.85 -13.56 -4.92
N LEU A 111 16.14 -13.80 -4.91
CA LEU A 111 16.86 -14.32 -3.74
C LEU A 111 17.48 -13.16 -2.96
N SER A 112 17.37 -13.18 -1.64
CA SER A 112 18.03 -12.22 -0.75
C SER A 112 18.33 -12.86 0.60
N HIS A 113 19.17 -12.22 1.41
CA HIS A 113 19.29 -12.60 2.82
C HIS A 113 18.15 -11.96 3.62
N GLU A 114 18.05 -10.63 3.58
CA GLU A 114 16.94 -9.88 4.20
C GLU A 114 15.67 -9.88 3.31
N PRO A 115 14.46 -9.80 3.91
CA PRO A 115 13.22 -9.59 3.17
C PRO A 115 13.25 -8.29 2.34
N VAL A 116 12.79 -8.34 1.07
CA VAL A 116 12.75 -7.16 0.18
C VAL A 116 11.30 -6.78 -0.12
N HIS A 117 10.84 -5.70 0.50
CA HIS A 117 9.46 -5.23 0.40
C HIS A 117 9.15 -4.45 -0.88
N GLY A 118 7.85 -4.32 -1.19
CA GLY A 118 7.35 -3.44 -2.27
C GLY A 118 7.45 -4.03 -3.67
N LEU A 119 7.66 -5.34 -3.79
CA LEU A 119 7.78 -6.04 -5.08
C LEU A 119 6.63 -7.05 -5.28
N PRO A 120 5.40 -6.58 -5.59
CA PRO A 120 4.23 -7.46 -5.73
C PRO A 120 4.28 -8.35 -6.99
N TRP A 121 5.28 -8.15 -7.84
CA TRP A 121 5.42 -8.82 -9.14
C TRP A 121 6.42 -9.98 -9.14
N CYS A 122 6.99 -10.32 -7.98
CA CYS A 122 7.89 -11.45 -7.84
C CYS A 122 7.71 -12.18 -6.50
N LEU A 123 8.18 -13.41 -6.46
CA LEU A 123 8.43 -14.16 -5.24
C LEU A 123 9.79 -13.76 -4.67
N ASN A 124 9.84 -13.29 -3.43
CA ASN A 124 11.09 -13.13 -2.70
C ASN A 124 11.35 -14.36 -1.81
N ILE A 125 12.40 -15.12 -2.10
CA ILE A 125 12.89 -16.19 -1.22
C ILE A 125 14.05 -15.59 -0.42
N HIS A 126 13.92 -15.56 0.90
CA HIS A 126 14.86 -14.89 1.79
C HIS A 126 15.10 -15.67 3.08
N GLY A 127 15.89 -15.10 3.99
CA GLY A 127 16.09 -15.54 5.37
C GLY A 127 15.98 -14.39 6.37
N HIS A 128 16.84 -14.40 7.39
CA HIS A 128 17.03 -13.38 8.43
C HIS A 128 15.87 -13.19 9.43
N ASP A 129 14.62 -13.44 9.04
CA ASP A 129 13.45 -13.28 9.91
C ASP A 129 13.23 -14.51 10.82
N HIS A 130 14.00 -14.61 11.89
CA HIS A 130 13.94 -15.70 12.87
C HIS A 130 12.73 -15.63 13.83
N ASN A 131 11.95 -14.54 13.80
CA ASN A 131 10.86 -14.31 14.76
C ASN A 131 9.48 -14.12 14.11
N ASN A 132 9.38 -14.23 12.79
CA ASN A 132 8.21 -13.75 12.02
C ASN A 132 7.80 -12.32 12.43
N ALA A 133 8.79 -11.49 12.77
CA ALA A 133 8.55 -10.18 13.37
C ALA A 133 8.13 -9.15 12.31
N GLU A 134 8.46 -9.40 11.05
CA GLU A 134 8.13 -8.51 9.95
C GLU A 134 6.85 -8.96 9.25
N SER A 135 5.78 -8.19 9.42
CA SER A 135 4.59 -8.33 8.58
C SER A 135 4.97 -8.02 7.13
N TYR A 136 4.93 -9.02 6.25
CA TYR A 136 5.22 -8.80 4.84
C TYR A 136 4.11 -7.95 4.19
N VAL A 137 4.49 -7.04 3.29
CA VAL A 137 3.57 -6.07 2.68
C VAL A 137 2.46 -6.78 1.91
N GLU A 138 1.21 -6.37 2.15
CA GLU A 138 0.03 -6.91 1.48
C GLU A 138 0.20 -6.90 -0.05
N GLY A 139 -0.12 -8.02 -0.69
CA GLY A 139 0.04 -8.22 -2.13
C GLY A 139 1.45 -8.59 -2.59
N CYS A 140 2.44 -8.67 -1.71
CA CYS A 140 3.77 -9.22 -2.03
C CYS A 140 3.86 -10.68 -1.55
N LYS A 141 4.54 -11.54 -2.33
CA LYS A 141 4.71 -12.96 -2.01
C LYS A 141 6.14 -13.26 -1.60
N HIS A 142 6.31 -14.02 -0.52
CA HIS A 142 7.63 -14.39 -0.02
C HIS A 142 7.67 -15.80 0.59
N ILE A 143 8.89 -16.33 0.74
CA ILE A 143 9.20 -17.55 1.50
C ILE A 143 10.42 -17.25 2.37
N ASN A 144 10.25 -17.39 3.67
CA ASN A 144 11.35 -17.34 4.63
C ASN A 144 11.97 -18.74 4.79
N LEU A 145 13.28 -18.83 4.61
CA LEU A 145 14.08 -20.07 4.70
C LEU A 145 15.20 -19.97 5.75
N ALA A 146 15.08 -19.07 6.73
CA ALA A 146 15.90 -19.13 7.95
C ALA A 146 15.86 -20.57 8.51
N ALA A 147 17.02 -21.15 8.81
CA ALA A 147 17.12 -22.60 8.97
C ALA A 147 16.21 -23.16 10.08
N ASP A 148 16.15 -22.49 11.21
CA ASP A 148 15.25 -22.76 12.33
C ASP A 148 13.76 -22.66 11.96
N MET A 149 13.39 -21.74 11.07
CA MET A 149 12.01 -21.55 10.61
C MET A 149 11.51 -22.66 9.66
N CYS A 150 12.42 -23.49 9.14
CA CYS A 150 12.08 -24.59 8.22
C CYS A 150 12.70 -25.93 8.60
N ASP A 151 12.92 -26.18 9.90
CA ASP A 151 13.47 -27.43 10.44
C ASP A 151 14.78 -27.85 9.74
N TYR A 152 15.62 -26.86 9.42
CA TYR A 152 16.90 -26.98 8.73
C TYR A 152 16.82 -27.71 7.38
N THR A 153 15.63 -27.81 6.79
CA THR A 153 15.36 -28.63 5.61
C THR A 153 15.40 -27.77 4.34
N PRO A 154 16.36 -28.01 3.42
CA PRO A 154 16.47 -27.21 2.21
C PRO A 154 15.25 -27.31 1.28
N LEU A 155 14.81 -26.16 0.77
CA LEU A 155 13.71 -26.06 -0.18
C LEU A 155 14.17 -26.45 -1.60
N ASN A 156 13.44 -27.34 -2.28
CA ASN A 156 13.70 -27.66 -3.69
C ASN A 156 13.04 -26.61 -4.62
N LEU A 157 13.84 -25.70 -5.18
CA LEU A 157 13.37 -24.61 -6.04
C LEU A 157 12.61 -25.12 -7.28
N GLY A 158 13.13 -26.16 -7.93
CA GLY A 158 12.51 -26.73 -9.13
C GLY A 158 11.13 -27.35 -8.86
N LYS A 159 10.93 -27.89 -7.65
CA LYS A 159 9.66 -28.47 -7.21
C LYS A 159 8.60 -27.38 -7.00
N ILE A 160 8.90 -26.34 -6.21
CA ILE A 160 7.92 -25.27 -5.94
C ILE A 160 7.49 -24.53 -7.21
N ILE A 161 8.40 -24.35 -8.17
CA ILE A 161 8.07 -23.75 -9.46
C ILE A 161 7.06 -24.62 -10.21
N LYS A 162 7.27 -25.94 -10.24
CA LYS A 162 6.34 -26.90 -10.88
C LYS A 162 4.98 -26.98 -10.18
N GLU A 163 4.97 -26.80 -8.87
CA GLU A 163 3.75 -26.75 -8.05
C GLU A 163 2.99 -25.42 -8.18
N GLY A 164 3.52 -24.47 -8.96
CA GLY A 164 2.80 -23.25 -9.33
C GLY A 164 2.91 -22.13 -8.30
N VAL A 165 4.01 -22.07 -7.53
CA VAL A 165 4.28 -21.00 -6.55
C VAL A 165 4.23 -19.59 -7.16
N LEU A 166 4.40 -19.47 -8.49
CA LEU A 166 4.39 -18.20 -9.23
C LEU A 166 3.05 -17.91 -9.94
N SER A 167 2.06 -18.80 -9.86
CA SER A 167 0.87 -18.76 -10.74
C SER A 167 -0.07 -17.58 -10.48
N ASP A 168 -0.04 -17.03 -9.28
CA ASP A 168 -0.82 -15.91 -8.76
C ASP A 168 -0.04 -14.58 -8.73
N ILE A 169 1.19 -14.56 -9.25
CA ILE A 169 2.04 -13.37 -9.27
C ILE A 169 1.97 -12.71 -10.64
N ASP A 170 1.38 -11.51 -10.71
CA ASP A 170 1.38 -10.72 -11.94
C ASP A 170 2.78 -10.22 -12.29
N SER A 171 3.17 -10.33 -13.57
CA SER A 171 4.45 -9.75 -14.02
C SER A 171 4.43 -8.21 -13.91
N ILE A 172 5.59 -7.60 -13.72
CA ILE A 172 5.73 -6.12 -13.68
C ILE A 172 5.15 -5.45 -14.93
N HIS A 173 5.28 -6.10 -16.09
CA HIS A 173 4.71 -5.61 -17.35
C HIS A 173 3.18 -5.66 -17.34
N ARG A 174 2.58 -6.75 -16.83
CA ARG A 174 1.11 -6.86 -16.68
C ARG A 174 0.58 -5.76 -15.76
N ILE A 175 1.16 -5.60 -14.58
CA ILE A 175 0.81 -4.55 -13.63
C ILE A 175 0.89 -3.16 -14.28
N THR A 176 1.96 -2.91 -15.05
CA THR A 176 2.15 -1.62 -15.75
C THR A 176 1.08 -1.39 -16.81
N ILE A 177 0.76 -2.41 -17.60
CA ILE A 177 -0.30 -2.35 -18.63
C ILE A 177 -1.66 -2.09 -17.97
N ASP A 178 -1.99 -2.80 -16.89
CA ASP A 178 -3.29 -2.67 -16.24
C ASP A 178 -3.45 -1.31 -15.58
N ARG A 179 -2.38 -0.76 -14.98
CA ARG A 179 -2.34 0.64 -14.50
C ARG A 179 -2.57 1.63 -15.64
N ALA A 180 -1.94 1.43 -16.79
CA ALA A 180 -2.13 2.29 -17.96
C ALA A 180 -3.56 2.22 -18.51
N ILE A 181 -4.17 1.03 -18.55
CA ILE A 181 -5.58 0.82 -18.94
C ILE A 181 -6.51 1.52 -17.95
N LYS A 182 -6.30 1.33 -16.63
CA LYS A 182 -7.10 2.00 -15.59
C LYS A 182 -7.02 3.52 -15.74
N ARG A 183 -5.82 4.07 -15.91
CA ARG A 183 -5.60 5.50 -16.10
C ARG A 183 -6.31 6.02 -17.35
N LYS A 184 -6.14 5.36 -18.49
CA LYS A 184 -6.83 5.75 -19.74
C LYS A 184 -8.35 5.73 -19.59
N LYS A 185 -8.89 4.70 -18.92
CA LYS A 185 -10.33 4.60 -18.64
C LYS A 185 -10.79 5.74 -17.73
N GLY A 186 -10.06 6.04 -16.66
CA GLY A 186 -10.33 7.16 -15.77
C GLY A 186 -10.34 8.51 -16.51
N LYS A 187 -9.32 8.78 -17.33
CA LYS A 187 -9.28 10.00 -18.17
C LYS A 187 -10.48 10.12 -19.10
N ASN A 188 -10.83 9.05 -19.80
CA ASN A 188 -12.00 9.05 -20.68
C ASN A 188 -13.30 9.32 -19.90
N LEU A 189 -13.44 8.77 -18.69
CA LEU A 189 -14.59 9.02 -17.83
C LEU A 189 -14.61 10.46 -17.33
N LEU A 190 -13.46 11.02 -16.94
CA LEU A 190 -13.36 12.42 -16.52
C LEU A 190 -13.71 13.38 -17.66
N GLU A 191 -13.20 13.15 -18.87
CA GLU A 191 -13.57 13.94 -20.06
C GLU A 191 -15.08 13.84 -20.34
N THR A 192 -15.65 12.63 -20.18
CA THR A 192 -17.10 12.42 -20.31
C THR A 192 -17.85 13.27 -19.28
N VAL A 193 -17.49 13.19 -17.99
CA VAL A 193 -18.10 13.96 -16.89
C VAL A 193 -18.03 15.46 -17.16
N LYS A 194 -16.87 15.99 -17.58
CA LYS A 194 -16.69 17.42 -17.89
C LYS A 194 -17.51 17.90 -19.09
N SER A 195 -17.95 16.99 -19.96
CA SER A 195 -18.77 17.31 -21.14
C SER A 195 -20.28 17.20 -20.91
N MET A 196 -20.71 16.67 -19.75
CA MET A 196 -22.13 16.52 -19.44
C MET A 196 -22.75 17.88 -19.10
N GLU A 197 -24.00 18.09 -19.53
CA GLU A 197 -24.79 19.28 -19.15
C GLU A 197 -25.27 19.20 -17.69
N GLU A 198 -25.41 17.99 -17.15
CA GLU A 198 -25.81 17.74 -15.77
C GLU A 198 -24.61 17.83 -14.82
N HIS A 199 -24.86 18.19 -13.55
CA HIS A 199 -23.83 18.13 -12.50
C HIS A 199 -23.45 16.67 -12.25
N ALA A 200 -22.34 16.25 -12.83
CA ALA A 200 -21.80 14.91 -12.72
C ALA A 200 -20.46 14.92 -11.97
N GLU A 201 -20.29 13.91 -11.12
CA GLU A 201 -19.08 13.64 -10.37
C GLU A 201 -18.52 12.28 -10.78
N LEU A 202 -17.23 12.08 -10.54
CA LEU A 202 -16.60 10.77 -10.64
C LEU A 202 -16.23 10.32 -9.23
N ILE A 203 -16.86 9.24 -8.75
CA ILE A 203 -16.59 8.67 -7.42
C ILE A 203 -16.11 7.24 -7.62
N ASN A 204 -14.83 6.97 -7.32
CA ASN A 204 -14.18 5.67 -7.50
C ASN A 204 -14.40 5.07 -8.90
N GLY A 205 -14.27 5.91 -9.94
CA GLY A 205 -14.43 5.53 -11.35
C GLY A 205 -15.87 5.29 -11.79
N LYS A 206 -16.87 5.69 -11.00
CA LYS A 206 -18.29 5.66 -11.37
C LYS A 206 -18.81 7.09 -11.55
N ILE A 207 -19.50 7.32 -12.65
CA ILE A 207 -20.18 8.59 -12.91
C ILE A 207 -21.42 8.65 -12.01
N VAL A 208 -21.51 9.69 -11.20
CA VAL A 208 -22.64 9.96 -10.31
C VAL A 208 -23.25 11.29 -10.72
N ILE A 209 -24.51 11.26 -11.14
CA ILE A 209 -25.26 12.47 -11.50
C ILE A 209 -26.01 12.95 -10.27
N THR A 210 -25.74 14.17 -9.84
CA THR A 210 -26.42 14.79 -8.71
C THR A 210 -27.68 15.50 -9.21
N LYS A 211 -28.83 15.23 -8.57
CA LYS A 211 -30.14 15.76 -8.98
C LYS A 211 -30.68 16.81 -8.01
N SER A 212 -31.39 17.76 -8.61
CA SER A 212 -32.35 18.73 -8.06
C SER A 212 -32.04 19.34 -6.70
N VAL A 213 -31.66 20.62 -6.73
CA VAL A 213 -31.52 21.48 -5.54
C VAL A 213 -32.91 21.75 -4.94
N THR A 214 -33.11 21.40 -3.66
CA THR A 214 -34.29 21.83 -2.90
C THR A 214 -34.06 23.21 -2.28
N LEU A 215 -35.14 23.93 -1.92
CA LEU A 215 -35.00 25.21 -1.21
C LEU A 215 -34.24 25.05 0.11
N ALA A 216 -34.47 23.93 0.82
CA ALA A 216 -33.74 23.62 2.06
C ALA A 216 -32.24 23.42 1.82
N HIS A 217 -31.86 22.71 0.75
CA HIS A 217 -30.45 22.57 0.36
C HIS A 217 -29.84 23.94 0.04
N TYR A 218 -30.50 24.74 -0.79
CA TYR A 218 -30.02 26.08 -1.15
C TYR A 218 -29.79 26.96 0.08
N SER A 219 -30.76 27.01 1.01
CA SER A 219 -30.64 27.80 2.23
C SER A 219 -29.47 27.33 3.11
N ALA A 220 -29.29 26.02 3.28
CA ALA A 220 -28.20 25.46 4.07
C ALA A 220 -26.82 25.78 3.48
N VAL A 221 -26.64 25.62 2.16
CA VAL A 221 -25.40 25.98 1.45
C VAL A 221 -25.07 27.46 1.65
N HIS A 222 -26.07 28.33 1.48
CA HIS A 222 -25.89 29.77 1.65
C HIS A 222 -25.54 30.16 3.09
N ALA A 223 -26.22 29.58 4.08
CA ALA A 223 -25.93 29.86 5.49
C ALA A 223 -24.49 29.49 5.87
N ILE A 224 -24.03 28.31 5.44
CA ILE A 224 -22.67 27.84 5.70
C ILE A 224 -21.65 28.75 5.02
N ALA A 225 -21.85 29.01 3.72
CA ALA A 225 -20.93 29.83 2.96
C ALA A 225 -20.86 31.29 3.45
N ASP A 226 -21.99 31.91 3.81
CA ASP A 226 -22.01 33.28 4.32
C ASP A 226 -21.33 33.41 5.69
N ALA A 227 -21.42 32.39 6.53
CA ALA A 227 -20.70 32.37 7.81
C ALA A 227 -19.18 32.25 7.59
N LEU A 228 -18.77 31.43 6.62
CA LEU A 228 -17.37 31.26 6.22
C LEU A 228 -16.81 32.56 5.64
N ASP A 229 -17.44 33.15 4.62
CA ASP A 229 -16.92 34.34 3.94
C ASP A 229 -16.71 35.54 4.86
N LYS A 230 -17.47 35.63 5.96
CA LYS A 230 -17.31 36.69 6.95
C LYS A 230 -16.10 36.49 7.86
N ASN A 231 -15.69 35.25 8.11
CA ASN A 231 -14.89 34.90 9.28
C ASN A 231 -13.66 34.01 8.99
N VAL A 232 -13.49 33.51 7.76
CA VAL A 232 -12.26 32.81 7.36
C VAL A 232 -11.07 33.77 7.35
N LYS A 233 -9.85 33.23 7.47
CA LYS A 233 -8.63 34.03 7.46
C LYS A 233 -8.51 34.85 6.17
N SER A 234 -7.88 36.02 6.26
CA SER A 234 -7.58 36.85 5.09
C SER A 234 -6.74 36.03 4.08
N GLY A 235 -7.08 36.12 2.80
CA GLY A 235 -6.43 35.36 1.72
C GLY A 235 -7.09 34.03 1.37
N SER A 236 -7.90 33.44 2.26
CA SER A 236 -8.69 32.24 1.94
C SER A 236 -9.82 32.55 0.95
N LYS A 237 -10.22 31.54 0.18
CA LYS A 237 -11.34 31.61 -0.77
C LYS A 237 -12.41 30.61 -0.39
N VAL A 238 -13.66 31.07 -0.36
CA VAL A 238 -14.84 30.23 -0.15
C VAL A 238 -15.54 30.03 -1.49
N PHE A 239 -15.84 28.78 -1.81
CA PHE A 239 -16.61 28.41 -2.99
C PHE A 239 -17.95 27.83 -2.55
N ARG A 240 -19.03 28.28 -3.20
CA ARG A 240 -20.43 28.07 -2.79
C ARG A 240 -21.28 27.39 -3.87
N THR A 241 -20.62 26.80 -4.86
CA THR A 241 -21.24 26.18 -6.04
C THR A 241 -20.27 25.15 -6.62
N SER A 242 -20.79 24.30 -7.52
CA SER A 242 -20.17 23.15 -8.17
C SER A 242 -18.92 23.51 -9.01
N ILE A 243 -17.91 24.07 -8.36
CA ILE A 243 -16.56 24.24 -8.90
C ILE A 243 -15.85 22.90 -8.75
N GLY A 244 -15.23 22.45 -9.84
CA GLY A 244 -14.54 21.17 -9.89
C GLY A 244 -13.42 21.08 -8.85
N LEU A 245 -13.42 20.01 -8.07
CA LEU A 245 -12.29 19.59 -7.26
C LEU A 245 -11.58 18.43 -7.96
N TYR A 246 -10.37 18.70 -8.45
CA TYR A 246 -9.55 17.74 -9.20
C TYR A 246 -8.78 16.81 -8.26
N CYS A 247 -9.53 15.97 -7.54
CA CYS A 247 -8.96 14.91 -6.67
C CYS A 247 -7.98 14.02 -7.45
N ASN A 248 -8.22 13.82 -8.74
CA ASN A 248 -7.35 13.06 -9.62
C ASN A 248 -5.95 13.64 -9.77
N GLU A 249 -5.80 14.96 -9.79
CA GLU A 249 -4.47 15.59 -9.87
C GLU A 249 -3.72 15.50 -8.55
N ILE A 250 -4.45 15.58 -7.43
CA ILE A 250 -3.87 15.51 -6.08
C ILE A 250 -3.39 14.09 -5.78
N LEU A 251 -4.17 13.05 -6.13
CA LEU A 251 -3.84 11.64 -5.87
C LEU A 251 -3.04 10.97 -6.99
N GLY A 252 -3.05 11.54 -8.20
CA GLY A 252 -2.54 10.87 -9.39
C GLY A 252 -3.42 9.71 -9.89
N ASP A 253 -4.69 9.63 -9.46
CA ASP A 253 -5.69 8.64 -9.90
C ASP A 253 -6.89 9.33 -10.56
N ASP A 254 -7.10 9.09 -11.86
CA ASP A 254 -8.20 9.61 -12.68
C ASP A 254 -9.58 9.00 -12.33
N SER A 255 -9.74 8.46 -11.12
CA SER A 255 -10.96 7.82 -10.63
C SER A 255 -11.85 8.76 -9.80
N ASN A 256 -11.38 9.95 -9.43
CA ASN A 256 -12.12 10.87 -8.56
C ASN A 256 -12.11 12.31 -9.06
N PHE A 257 -13.30 12.91 -9.16
CA PHE A 257 -13.54 14.31 -9.47
C PHE A 257 -14.85 14.71 -8.82
N PHE A 258 -14.82 15.70 -7.94
CA PHE A 258 -15.97 16.08 -7.13
C PHE A 258 -16.45 17.50 -7.43
N LEU A 259 -17.70 17.76 -7.10
CA LEU A 259 -18.37 19.05 -7.15
C LEU A 259 -18.94 19.34 -5.75
N PRO A 260 -18.11 19.70 -4.77
CA PRO A 260 -18.58 19.94 -3.41
C PRO A 260 -19.54 21.13 -3.35
N ASP A 261 -20.52 21.08 -2.43
CA ASP A 261 -21.50 22.17 -2.29
C ASP A 261 -20.86 23.43 -1.68
N VAL A 262 -20.01 23.23 -0.67
CA VAL A 262 -19.19 24.30 -0.08
C VAL A 262 -17.76 23.79 0.13
N MET A 263 -16.78 24.60 -0.26
CA MET A 263 -15.38 24.32 0.08
C MET A 263 -14.62 25.61 0.42
N VAL A 264 -13.61 25.50 1.27
CA VAL A 264 -12.68 26.59 1.60
C VAL A 264 -11.27 26.15 1.30
N VAL A 265 -10.55 26.99 0.57
CA VAL A 265 -9.13 26.80 0.27
C VAL A 265 -8.31 27.95 0.85
N ASP A 266 -7.06 27.65 1.19
CA ASP A 266 -6.09 28.62 1.72
C ASP A 266 -5.49 29.48 0.61
N GLU A 267 -4.78 30.55 0.97
CA GLU A 267 -4.23 31.53 0.01
C GLU A 267 -3.24 30.91 -0.99
N ASP A 268 -2.47 29.90 -0.55
CA ASP A 268 -1.48 29.17 -1.33
C ASP A 268 -2.08 28.03 -2.18
N ALA A 269 -3.41 27.86 -2.14
CA ALA A 269 -4.09 26.84 -2.92
C ALA A 269 -3.94 27.05 -4.43
N LYS A 270 -3.69 25.95 -5.14
CA LYS A 270 -3.71 25.90 -6.60
C LYS A 270 -5.16 25.93 -7.08
N VAL A 271 -5.57 27.07 -7.63
CA VAL A 271 -6.90 27.31 -8.21
C VAL A 271 -6.71 27.84 -9.63
N ASP A 272 -7.28 27.15 -10.60
CA ASP A 272 -7.25 27.49 -12.02
C ASP A 272 -8.68 27.82 -12.51
N ASN A 273 -8.83 28.16 -13.80
CA ASN A 273 -10.12 28.56 -14.36
C ASN A 273 -11.17 27.43 -14.37
N ASP A 274 -10.73 26.18 -14.38
CA ASP A 274 -11.60 25.00 -14.42
C ASP A 274 -11.84 24.36 -13.04
N GLY A 275 -11.18 24.85 -11.99
CA GLY A 275 -11.50 24.50 -10.61
C GLY A 275 -10.31 24.54 -9.64
N VAL A 276 -10.40 23.70 -8.60
CA VAL A 276 -9.43 23.59 -7.51
C VAL A 276 -8.59 22.34 -7.68
N HIS A 277 -7.27 22.50 -7.65
CA HIS A 277 -6.27 21.45 -7.93
C HIS A 277 -5.37 21.17 -6.71
N SER A 278 -5.83 21.56 -5.52
CA SER A 278 -5.16 21.36 -4.24
C SER A 278 -6.19 21.03 -3.16
N ALA A 279 -5.72 20.50 -2.03
CA ALA A 279 -6.60 20.06 -0.95
C ALA A 279 -7.35 21.23 -0.30
N PRO A 280 -8.70 21.21 -0.24
CA PRO A 280 -9.44 22.18 0.56
C PRO A 280 -9.18 21.99 2.05
N THR A 281 -9.14 23.09 2.79
CA THR A 281 -9.07 23.05 4.26
C THR A 281 -10.38 22.53 4.86
N PHE A 282 -11.51 22.91 4.26
CA PHE A 282 -12.86 22.55 4.70
C PHE A 282 -13.73 22.17 3.50
N VAL A 283 -14.59 21.16 3.68
CA VAL A 283 -15.64 20.78 2.72
C VAL A 283 -16.96 20.53 3.44
N ALA A 284 -18.08 20.98 2.89
CA ALA A 284 -19.42 20.55 3.29
C ALA A 284 -20.23 20.04 2.10
N GLU A 285 -20.94 18.93 2.32
CA GLU A 285 -21.89 18.33 1.38
C GLU A 285 -23.29 18.36 2.02
N VAL A 286 -24.27 18.89 1.31
CA VAL A 286 -25.64 19.10 1.77
C VAL A 286 -26.56 18.13 1.06
N THR A 287 -27.17 17.22 1.82
CA THR A 287 -28.04 16.18 1.28
C THR A 287 -29.49 16.36 1.69
N SER A 288 -30.40 16.14 0.73
CA SER A 288 -31.85 16.10 0.93
C SER A 288 -32.45 14.70 0.76
N GLU A 289 -31.63 13.67 0.50
CA GLU A 289 -32.09 12.29 0.33
C GLU A 289 -31.38 11.32 1.28
N SER A 290 -32.13 10.37 1.83
CA SER A 290 -31.60 9.36 2.76
C SER A 290 -30.66 8.33 2.11
N THR A 291 -30.67 8.22 0.78
CA THR A 291 -29.87 7.31 -0.07
C THR A 291 -28.41 7.75 -0.22
N GLY A 292 -28.05 8.99 0.14
CA GLY A 292 -26.71 9.55 -0.01
C GLY A 292 -25.62 8.95 0.90
N LYS A 293 -26.00 8.17 1.93
CA LYS A 293 -25.04 7.62 2.92
C LYS A 293 -23.85 6.89 2.29
N PHE A 294 -24.08 6.09 1.24
CA PHE A 294 -23.00 5.33 0.60
C PHE A 294 -22.00 6.26 -0.11
N ASN A 295 -22.48 7.26 -0.85
CA ASN A 295 -21.63 8.20 -1.57
C ASN A 295 -20.83 9.09 -0.60
N HIS A 296 -21.45 9.55 0.49
CA HIS A 296 -20.74 10.38 1.48
C HIS A 296 -19.65 9.60 2.22
N THR A 297 -19.87 8.32 2.53
CA THR A 297 -18.82 7.48 3.10
C THR A 297 -17.65 7.29 2.13
N GLN A 298 -17.92 7.07 0.84
CA GLN A 298 -16.86 6.97 -0.17
C GLN A 298 -16.09 8.29 -0.34
N LYS A 299 -16.80 9.41 -0.44
CA LYS A 299 -16.20 10.75 -0.52
C LYS A 299 -15.39 11.07 0.73
N MET A 300 -15.85 10.69 1.92
CA MET A 300 -15.13 10.91 3.18
C MET A 300 -13.71 10.32 3.14
N PHE A 301 -13.56 9.07 2.66
CA PHE A 301 -12.23 8.46 2.54
C PHE A 301 -11.33 9.25 1.58
N ILE A 302 -11.85 9.66 0.43
CA ILE A 302 -11.10 10.44 -0.56
C ILE A 302 -10.76 11.83 -0.03
N TYR A 303 -11.70 12.52 0.63
CA TYR A 303 -11.45 13.81 1.26
C TYR A 303 -10.32 13.72 2.29
N ARG A 304 -10.30 12.67 3.13
CA ARG A 304 -9.18 12.42 4.04
C ARG A 304 -7.87 12.19 3.28
N GLU A 305 -7.89 11.34 2.24
CA GLU A 305 -6.69 10.97 1.48
C GLU A 305 -6.06 12.17 0.77
N ILE A 306 -6.88 13.07 0.20
CA ILE A 306 -6.37 14.31 -0.41
C ILE A 306 -5.95 15.36 0.62
N GLY A 307 -6.22 15.16 1.91
CA GLY A 307 -5.78 16.06 2.99
C GLY A 307 -6.81 17.10 3.45
N VAL A 308 -8.11 16.89 3.20
CA VAL A 308 -9.17 17.73 3.79
C VAL A 308 -9.16 17.59 5.31
N LYS A 309 -9.06 18.72 6.01
CA LYS A 309 -8.90 18.75 7.48
C LYS A 309 -10.23 18.59 8.22
N GLU A 310 -11.30 19.14 7.64
CA GLU A 310 -12.64 19.09 8.21
C GLU A 310 -13.70 18.89 7.10
N TYR A 311 -14.53 17.86 7.26
CA TYR A 311 -15.55 17.48 6.29
C TYR A 311 -16.91 17.34 6.97
N TRP A 312 -17.92 18.03 6.45
CA TRP A 312 -19.30 18.00 6.98
C TRP A 312 -20.26 17.34 5.99
N VAL A 313 -21.15 16.50 6.50
CA VAL A 313 -22.35 16.02 5.81
C VAL A 313 -23.57 16.62 6.50
N VAL A 314 -24.32 17.45 5.79
CA VAL A 314 -25.47 18.19 6.30
C VAL A 314 -26.75 17.57 5.74
N ASP A 315 -27.48 16.82 6.56
CA ASP A 315 -28.76 16.21 6.20
C ASP A 315 -29.91 17.18 6.55
N VAL A 316 -30.42 17.89 5.55
CA VAL A 316 -31.46 18.93 5.75
C VAL A 316 -32.84 18.35 6.09
N VAL A 317 -33.07 17.07 5.81
CA VAL A 317 -34.32 16.39 6.13
C VAL A 317 -34.31 15.93 7.57
N ARG A 318 -33.22 15.30 8.01
CA ARG A 318 -33.06 14.86 9.41
C ARG A 318 -32.62 15.98 10.34
N LYS A 319 -32.23 17.14 9.80
CA LYS A 319 -31.66 18.28 10.52
C LYS A 319 -30.45 17.86 11.36
N LYS A 320 -29.51 17.18 10.72
CA LYS A 320 -28.29 16.64 11.33
C LYS A 320 -27.04 17.07 10.58
N ILE A 321 -25.96 17.27 11.32
CA ILE A 321 -24.62 17.46 10.77
C ILE A 321 -23.74 16.32 11.26
N VAL A 322 -23.07 15.64 10.33
CA VAL A 322 -22.02 14.67 10.63
C VAL A 322 -20.69 15.29 10.25
N ARG A 323 -19.81 15.49 11.24
CA ARG A 323 -18.47 16.07 11.06
C ARG A 323 -17.41 14.99 11.14
N TYR A 324 -16.46 15.06 10.21
CA TYR A 324 -15.23 14.27 10.19
C TYR A 324 -14.02 15.19 10.29
N LEU A 325 -13.06 14.83 11.14
CA LEU A 325 -11.81 15.55 11.35
C LEU A 325 -10.64 14.65 10.95
N ALA A 326 -9.62 15.21 10.31
CA ALA A 326 -8.46 14.45 9.86
C ALA A 326 -7.72 13.71 11.01
N ASP A 327 -7.69 14.33 12.19
CA ASP A 327 -6.93 13.84 13.36
C ASP A 327 -7.70 12.83 14.25
N ASN A 328 -8.93 12.44 13.89
CA ASN A 328 -9.82 11.65 14.76
C ASN A 328 -10.19 10.26 14.19
N ASP A 329 -9.26 9.58 13.50
CA ASP A 329 -9.38 8.18 13.05
C ASP A 329 -10.73 7.78 12.40
N LEU A 330 -11.36 8.69 11.65
CA LEU A 330 -12.68 8.52 10.99
C LEU A 330 -13.88 8.39 11.94
N ILE A 331 -13.73 8.68 13.23
CA ILE A 331 -14.85 8.70 14.16
C ILE A 331 -15.68 9.95 13.87
N PRO A 332 -16.95 9.81 13.43
CA PRO A 332 -17.80 10.95 13.16
C PRO A 332 -18.32 11.60 14.44
N GLU A 333 -18.39 12.92 14.44
CA GLU A 333 -19.13 13.70 15.43
C GLU A 333 -20.50 14.05 14.86
N ILE A 334 -21.56 13.78 15.62
CA ILE A 334 -22.94 13.94 15.15
C ILE A 334 -23.64 15.01 15.96
N TYR A 335 -24.19 16.00 15.26
CA TYR A 335 -24.91 17.12 15.84
C TYR A 335 -26.37 17.09 15.36
N ASP A 336 -27.30 17.06 16.30
CA ASP A 336 -28.75 17.15 16.04
C ASP A 336 -29.23 18.57 16.31
N PHE A 337 -30.04 19.12 15.40
CA PHE A 337 -30.61 20.46 15.54
C PHE A 337 -31.40 20.65 16.84
N GLN A 338 -32.01 19.60 17.40
CA GLN A 338 -32.79 19.70 18.64
C GLN A 338 -31.90 19.97 19.86
N ASP A 339 -30.67 19.47 19.84
CA ASP A 339 -29.76 19.46 20.99
C ASP A 339 -28.56 20.41 20.83
N THR A 340 -28.41 21.03 19.65
CA THR A 340 -27.26 21.87 19.29
C THR A 340 -27.71 23.23 18.77
N GLU A 341 -27.41 24.31 19.50
CA GLU A 341 -27.76 25.68 19.10
C GLU A 341 -26.84 26.20 17.98
N SER A 342 -25.53 26.02 18.16
CA SER A 342 -24.48 26.47 17.24
C SER A 342 -23.35 25.45 17.15
N LEU A 343 -22.59 25.53 16.05
CA LEU A 343 -21.42 24.69 15.81
C LEU A 343 -20.26 25.55 15.31
N SER A 344 -19.11 25.43 15.97
CA SER A 344 -17.86 26.06 15.54
C SER A 344 -17.04 25.13 14.65
N LEU A 345 -16.39 25.69 13.64
CA LEU A 345 -15.42 24.93 12.83
C LEU A 345 -14.13 24.72 13.60
N VAL A 346 -13.54 23.52 13.50
CA VAL A 346 -12.23 23.23 14.11
C VAL A 346 -11.11 23.89 13.31
N THR A 347 -11.24 23.86 11.98
CA THR A 347 -10.28 24.47 11.06
C THR A 347 -10.29 25.99 11.07
N TYR A 348 -11.43 26.59 11.43
CA TYR A 348 -11.61 28.04 11.57
C TYR A 348 -12.36 28.35 12.88
N PRO A 349 -11.68 28.34 14.04
CA PRO A 349 -12.34 28.47 15.36
C PRO A 349 -13.15 29.75 15.57
N ASN A 350 -12.90 30.79 14.77
CA ASN A 350 -13.66 32.05 14.82
C ASN A 350 -14.97 31.99 14.01
N VAL A 351 -15.20 30.91 13.26
CA VAL A 351 -16.44 30.69 12.49
C VAL A 351 -17.36 29.85 13.35
N GLU A 352 -18.40 30.47 13.90
CA GLU A 352 -19.51 29.81 14.58
C GLU A 352 -20.79 29.98 13.77
N ILE A 353 -21.50 28.88 13.54
CA ILE A 353 -22.73 28.84 12.73
C ILE A 353 -23.88 28.38 13.59
N LYS A 354 -24.96 29.17 13.66
CA LYS A 354 -26.20 28.74 14.32
C LYS A 354 -26.90 27.71 13.45
N LEU A 355 -27.31 26.59 14.04
CA LEU A 355 -27.99 25.55 13.26
C LEU A 355 -29.38 26.01 12.80
N SER A 356 -29.99 27.01 13.45
CA SER A 356 -31.22 27.66 12.99
C SER A 356 -31.07 28.34 11.62
N ASP A 357 -29.87 28.78 11.28
CA ASP A 357 -29.59 29.43 10.00
C ASP A 357 -29.44 28.37 8.89
N ILE A 358 -28.94 27.18 9.24
CA ILE A 358 -28.79 26.03 8.33
C ILE A 358 -30.13 25.30 8.12
N PHE A 359 -30.92 25.14 9.18
CA PHE A 359 -32.20 24.42 9.20
C PHE A 359 -33.38 25.34 9.52
N PRO A 360 -33.76 26.27 8.60
CA PRO A 360 -34.85 27.20 8.86
C PRO A 360 -36.18 26.49 9.16
N ALA A 361 -37.05 27.21 9.88
CA ALA A 361 -38.32 26.72 10.41
C ALA A 361 -39.30 26.25 9.33
#